data_AF-A0A958EM50-F1
#
_entry.id   AF-A0A958EM50-F1
#
_cell.length_a   1.000
_cell.length_b   1.000
_cell.length_c   1.000
_cell.angle_alpha   90.00
_cell.angle_beta   90.00
_cell.angle_gamma   90.00
#
_symmetry.space_group_name_H-M   'P 1'
#
loop_
_entity.id
_entity.type
_entity.pdbx_description
1 polymer ?
#
loop_
_entity_poly.entity_id
_entity_poly.type
_entity_poly.pdbx_seq_one_letter_code
_entity_poly.pdbx_strand_id
1 'polypeptide(L)'
;MRLLLSVLLVFSIEFSQVDLSYYLPADISYDQKISKPADILGFQIGDWHLRADQVQDYLTVLAKESNRMQMMPMGESYEQRPTTLLIVSSP
;
A
#
# COMPACT_ATOMS: atom_id res chain seq x y z
N MET A 1 20.08 13.66 35.85
CA MET A 1 20.18 12.25 35.45
C MET A 1 18.84 11.66 34.98
N ARG A 2 17.75 11.74 35.76
CA ARG A 2 16.42 11.23 35.33
C ARG A 2 15.88 11.85 34.03
N LEU A 3 15.92 13.18 33.90
CA LEU A 3 15.49 13.90 32.69
C LEU A 3 16.31 13.56 31.43
N LEU A 4 17.61 13.29 31.59
CA LEU A 4 18.51 13.01 30.48
C LEU A 4 18.26 11.60 29.91
N LEU A 5 17.92 10.65 30.79
CA LEU A 5 17.52 9.29 30.40
C LEU A 5 16.12 9.28 29.74
N SER A 6 15.20 10.13 30.20
CA SER A 6 13.89 10.32 29.57
C SER A 6 14.01 10.88 28.14
N VAL A 7 14.90 11.85 27.91
CA VAL A 7 15.14 12.42 26.58
C VAL A 7 15.78 11.40 25.63
N LEU A 8 16.72 10.60 26.12
CA LEU A 8 17.36 9.54 25.32
C LEU A 8 16.35 8.48 24.87
N LEU A 9 15.39 8.11 25.72
CA LEU A 9 14.37 7.10 25.42
C LEU A 9 13.39 7.52 24.33
N VAL A 10 13.00 8.80 24.30
CA VAL A 10 12.08 9.33 23.28
C VAL A 10 12.76 9.39 21.90
N PHE A 11 14.06 9.68 21.86
CA PHE A 11 14.82 9.80 20.61
C PHE A 11 15.00 8.46 19.87
N SER A 12 15.01 7.33 20.60
CA SER A 12 15.15 6.00 20.00
C SER A 12 13.92 5.52 19.22
N ILE A 13 12.75 6.11 19.44
CA ILE A 13 11.49 5.67 18.82
C ILE A 13 11.42 6.10 17.35
N GLU A 14 12.06 7.22 16.97
CA GLU A 14 11.97 7.76 15.61
C GLU A 14 12.88 7.06 14.59
N PHE A 15 13.87 6.27 15.02
CA PHE A 15 14.86 5.64 14.13
C PHE A 15 14.52 4.19 13.72
N SER A 16 13.40 3.61 14.16
CA SER A 16 13.08 2.22 13.85
C SER A 16 12.36 1.99 12.52
N GLN A 17 11.84 3.05 11.88
CA GLN A 17 11.08 2.95 10.64
C GLN A 17 11.99 3.11 9.43
N VAL A 18 11.80 2.24 8.43
CA VAL A 18 12.54 2.26 7.18
C VAL A 18 11.80 3.15 6.19
N ASP A 19 12.51 4.05 5.52
CA ASP A 19 11.94 4.94 4.50
C ASP A 19 11.48 4.17 3.25
N LEU A 20 10.46 4.67 2.53
CA LEU A 20 9.96 4.02 1.32
C LEU A 20 11.01 3.87 0.22
N SER A 21 12.00 4.77 0.17
CA SER A 21 13.13 4.69 -0.78
C SER A 21 13.96 3.43 -0.64
N TYR A 22 13.86 2.71 0.49
CA TYR A 22 14.47 1.41 0.66
C TYR A 22 13.81 0.33 -0.23
N TYR A 23 12.50 0.43 -0.45
CA TYR A 23 11.72 -0.54 -1.21
C TYR A 23 11.54 -0.15 -2.68
N LEU A 24 11.60 1.15 -2.97
CA LEU A 24 11.31 1.70 -4.29
C LEU A 24 12.60 2.16 -4.99
N PRO A 25 12.79 1.86 -6.29
CA PRO A 25 13.95 2.33 -7.02
C PRO A 25 13.94 3.85 -7.13
N ALA A 26 15.11 4.48 -6.95
CA ALA A 26 15.25 5.93 -6.98
C ALA A 26 15.14 6.53 -8.40
N ASP A 27 15.36 5.73 -9.44
CA ASP A 27 15.48 6.18 -10.83
C ASP A 27 14.22 5.93 -11.66
N ILE A 28 13.05 6.06 -11.04
CA ILE A 28 11.76 5.95 -11.73
C ILE A 28 10.83 7.11 -11.40
N SER A 29 10.15 7.61 -12.43
CA SER A 29 9.10 8.62 -12.29
C SER A 29 7.75 7.93 -12.17
N TYR A 30 7.07 8.17 -11.06
CA TYR A 30 5.70 7.70 -10.85
C TYR A 30 4.68 8.67 -11.45
N ASP A 31 3.56 8.14 -11.93
CA ASP A 31 2.42 8.95 -12.38
C ASP A 31 1.68 9.51 -11.16
N GLN A 32 1.67 10.84 -11.02
CA GLN A 32 1.03 11.53 -9.90
C GLN A 32 -0.50 11.49 -9.95
N LYS A 33 -1.08 11.05 -11.08
CA LYS A 33 -2.53 10.84 -11.19
C LYS A 33 -3.00 9.58 -10.50
N ILE A 34 -2.08 8.67 -10.19
CA ILE A 34 -2.40 7.40 -9.51
C ILE A 34 -2.32 7.61 -8.00
N SER A 35 -3.41 7.27 -7.33
CA SER A 35 -3.54 7.37 -5.87
C SER A 35 -2.54 6.45 -5.16
N LYS A 36 -1.92 6.94 -4.08
CA LYS A 36 -0.99 6.13 -3.30
C LYS A 36 -1.76 5.20 -2.36
N PRO A 37 -1.16 4.06 -1.97
CA PRO A 37 -1.76 3.18 -0.97
C PRO A 37 -2.12 3.92 0.33
N ALA A 38 -1.23 4.79 0.81
CA ALA A 38 -1.43 5.54 2.05
C ALA A 38 -2.64 6.49 2.02
N ASP A 39 -2.99 7.02 0.85
CA ASP A 39 -4.12 7.94 0.68
C ASP A 39 -5.47 7.21 0.84
N ILE A 40 -5.50 5.92 0.53
CA ILE A 40 -6.70 5.08 0.57
C ILE A 40 -6.79 4.32 1.90
N LEU A 41 -5.66 3.83 2.39
CA LEU A 41 -5.58 3.01 3.61
C LEU A 41 -5.52 3.85 4.89
N GLY A 42 -5.04 5.10 4.80
CA GLY A 42 -4.86 6.00 5.95
C GLY A 42 -3.62 5.72 6.79
N PHE A 43 -2.73 4.83 6.36
CA PHE A 43 -1.47 4.50 7.01
C PHE A 43 -0.39 4.10 5.99
N GLN A 44 0.88 4.12 6.39
CA GLN A 44 1.98 3.76 5.50
C GLN A 44 2.14 2.24 5.41
N ILE A 45 2.64 1.77 4.26
CA ILE A 45 2.97 0.35 4.10
C ILE A 45 4.05 -0.01 5.13
N GLY A 46 3.78 -1.02 5.95
CA GLY A 46 4.66 -1.46 7.02
C GLY A 46 4.18 -1.13 8.43
N ASP A 47 3.27 -0.16 8.58
CA ASP A 47 2.67 0.16 9.89
C ASP A 47 1.76 -0.97 10.38
N TRP A 48 0.96 -1.54 9.46
CA TRP A 48 -0.01 -2.59 9.75
C TRP A 48 -0.01 -3.67 8.65
N HIS A 49 -0.44 -4.87 9.01
CA HIS A 49 -0.68 -5.93 8.03
C HIS A 49 -1.96 -5.65 7.24
N LEU A 50 -1.88 -5.72 5.91
CA LEU A 50 -3.02 -5.49 5.03
C LEU A 50 -4.01 -6.65 5.09
N ARG A 51 -5.29 -6.30 5.17
CA ARG A 51 -6.37 -7.26 5.01
C ARG A 51 -6.69 -7.48 3.53
N ALA A 52 -7.22 -8.65 3.20
CA ALA A 52 -7.50 -9.02 1.81
C ALA A 52 -8.54 -8.10 1.12
N ASP A 53 -9.50 -7.57 1.87
CA ASP A 53 -10.47 -6.59 1.37
C ASP A 53 -9.83 -5.22 1.11
N GLN A 54 -8.94 -4.74 1.99
CA GLN A 54 -8.19 -3.50 1.77
C GLN A 54 -7.32 -3.56 0.50
N VAL A 55 -6.71 -4.71 0.24
CA VAL A 55 -6.00 -4.95 -1.02
C VAL A 55 -6.97 -4.89 -2.20
N GLN A 56 -8.12 -5.56 -2.10
CA GLN A 56 -9.14 -5.56 -3.14
C GLN A 56 -9.66 -4.14 -3.45
N ASP A 57 -9.91 -3.33 -2.41
CA ASP A 57 -10.38 -1.95 -2.53
C ASP A 57 -9.33 -1.09 -3.23
N TYR A 58 -8.06 -1.19 -2.82
CA TYR A 58 -6.96 -0.47 -3.44
C TYR A 58 -6.79 -0.83 -4.92
N LEU A 59 -6.77 -2.12 -5.24
CA LEU A 59 -6.68 -2.60 -6.63
C LEU A 59 -7.88 -2.15 -7.47
N THR A 60 -9.06 -2.00 -6.86
CA THR A 60 -10.25 -1.48 -7.54
C THR A 60 -10.10 0.00 -7.89
N VAL A 61 -9.49 0.80 -7.01
CA VAL A 61 -9.18 2.21 -7.33
C VAL A 61 -8.14 2.29 -8.43
N LEU A 62 -7.05 1.51 -8.34
CA LEU A 62 -6.02 1.48 -9.38
C LEU A 62 -6.56 1.10 -10.76
N ALA A 63 -7.44 0.11 -10.84
CA ALA A 63 -8.07 -0.30 -12.09
C ALA A 63 -9.01 0.77 -12.68
N LYS A 64 -9.48 1.74 -11.88
CA LYS A 64 -10.26 2.89 -12.37
C LYS A 64 -9.39 4.04 -12.84
N GLU A 65 -8.24 4.24 -12.22
CA GLU A 65 -7.33 5.36 -12.52
C GLU A 65 -6.35 5.05 -13.66
N SER A 66 -5.97 3.78 -13.83
CA SER A 66 -4.96 3.36 -14.80
C SER A 66 -5.57 2.77 -16.07
N ASN A 67 -5.10 3.22 -17.23
CA ASN A 67 -5.45 2.63 -18.53
C ASN A 67 -4.80 1.26 -18.78
N ARG A 68 -3.88 0.83 -17.91
CA ARG A 68 -3.12 -0.42 -18.03
C ARG A 68 -3.70 -1.57 -17.23
N MET A 69 -4.68 -1.28 -16.38
CA MET A 69 -5.21 -2.22 -15.40
C MET A 69 -6.69 -2.43 -15.64
N GLN A 70 -7.10 -3.69 -15.73
CA GLN A 70 -8.50 -4.07 -15.87
C GLN A 70 -8.87 -5.12 -14.84
N MET A 71 -9.98 -4.89 -14.13
CA MET A 71 -10.52 -5.86 -13.18
C MET A 71 -11.67 -6.64 -13.83
N MET A 72 -11.62 -7.97 -13.75
CA MET A 72 -12.65 -8.87 -14.31
C MET A 72 -13.13 -9.88 -13.28
N PRO A 73 -14.44 -10.19 -13.21
CA PRO A 73 -14.94 -11.26 -12.35
C PRO A 73 -14.43 -12.61 -12.85
N MET A 74 -13.84 -13.41 -11.97
CA MET A 74 -13.37 -14.77 -12.27
C MET A 74 -14.40 -15.82 -11.86
N GLY A 75 -15.11 -15.59 -10.77
CA GLY A 75 -16.11 -16.50 -10.23
C GLY A 75 -16.26 -16.33 -8.72
N GLU A 76 -16.79 -17.35 -8.06
CA GLU A 76 -16.96 -17.38 -6.61
C GLU A 76 -16.30 -18.63 -6.01
N SER A 77 -15.81 -18.51 -4.77
CA SER A 77 -15.34 -19.67 -4.01
C SER A 77 -16.49 -20.59 -3.60
N TYR A 78 -16.17 -21.76 -3.05
CA TYR A 78 -17.18 -22.67 -2.47
C TYR A 78 -18.02 -22.03 -1.35
N GLU A 79 -17.49 -20.99 -0.70
CA GLU A 79 -18.20 -20.20 0.33
C GLU A 79 -18.90 -18.97 -0.26
N GLN A 80 -19.11 -18.94 -1.58
CA GLN A 80 -19.77 -17.83 -2.29
C GLN A 80 -19.02 -16.49 -2.18
N ARG A 81 -17.69 -16.52 -1.99
CA ARG A 81 -16.87 -15.31 -1.96
C ARG A 81 -16.45 -14.92 -3.38
N PRO A 82 -16.75 -13.69 -3.85
CA PRO A 82 -16.32 -13.22 -5.15
C PRO A 82 -14.79 -13.27 -5.29
N THR A 83 -14.33 -13.77 -6.44
CA THR A 83 -12.93 -13.80 -6.86
C THR A 83 -12.79 -12.98 -8.13
N THR A 84 -11.84 -12.06 -8.12
CA THR A 84 -11.61 -11.09 -9.18
C THR A 84 -10.20 -11.25 -9.72
N LEU A 85 -10.05 -11.13 -11.04
CA LEU A 85 -8.77 -11.14 -11.74
C LEU A 85 -8.37 -9.70 -12.07
N LEU A 86 -7.13 -9.33 -11.75
CA LEU A 86 -6.52 -8.08 -12.20
C LEU A 86 -5.59 -8.38 -13.38
N ILE A 87 -5.90 -7.80 -14.53
CA ILE A 87 -5.08 -7.91 -15.74
C ILE A 87 -4.26 -6.63 -15.85
N VAL A 88 -2.95 -6.78 -16.07
CA VAL A 88 -2.02 -5.66 -16.25
C VAL A 88 -1.33 -5.80 -17.60
N SER A 89 -1.47 -4.80 -18.47
CA SER A 89 -0.84 -4.79 -19.80
C SER A 89 -0.10 -3.47 -20.07
N SER A 90 0.60 -3.41 -21.20
CA SER A 90 0.96 -2.12 -21.78
C SER A 90 -0.30 -1.42 -22.34
N PRO A 91 -0.30 -0.07 -22.43
CA PRO A 91 -1.29 0.67 -23.19
C PRO A 91 -1.37 0.25 -24.66
#